data_AF-A0A838FW54-F1
#
_entry.id   AF-A0A838FW54-F1
#
_cell.length_a   1.000
_cell.length_b   1.000
_cell.length_c   1.000
_cell.angle_alpha   90.00
_cell.angle_beta   90.00
_cell.angle_gamma   90.00
#
_symmetry.space_group_name_H-M   'P 1'
#
loop_
_entity.id
_entity.type
_entity.pdbx_description
1 polymer ?
#
loop_
_entity_poly.entity_id
_entity_poly.type
_entity_poly.pdbx_seq_one_letter_code
_entity_poly.pdbx_strand_id
1 'polypeptide(L)'
;MTRRIPNLFLHERGTHVHHLNYGIFILALVGALFIFVHRPSDRLRKFCALLYGFGMALTFDEFGMWLHLGGSYWQRGSFDAVIVLLSVFGWIAFLPKMERLRTHHWATIAATALAVIVFYGLLFSSAKSIGRRFGPRLQDIEASGPQ
;
A
#
# COMPACT_ATOMS: atom_id res chain seq x y z
N MET A 1 -20.98 7.32 18.29
CA MET A 1 -20.28 6.81 17.09
C MET A 1 -20.99 5.56 16.58
N THR A 2 -21.33 5.54 15.30
CA THR A 2 -22.17 4.52 14.65
C THR A 2 -21.46 3.17 14.62
N ARG A 3 -21.90 2.22 15.46
CA ARG A 3 -21.46 0.80 15.50
C ARG A 3 -21.89 -0.01 14.25
N ARG A 4 -21.86 0.58 13.06
CA ARG A 4 -22.31 -0.08 11.82
C ARG A 4 -21.16 -0.72 11.03
N ILE A 5 -19.91 -0.40 11.37
CA ILE A 5 -18.74 -0.99 10.75
C ILE A 5 -18.16 -1.98 11.75
N PRO A 6 -17.98 -3.26 11.39
CA PRO A 6 -17.30 -4.21 12.27
C PRO A 6 -15.90 -3.68 12.55
N ASN A 7 -15.60 -3.46 13.82
CA ASN A 7 -14.28 -3.08 14.26
C ASN A 7 -13.35 -4.27 14.03
N LEU A 8 -12.42 -4.15 13.08
CA LEU A 8 -11.37 -5.15 12.83
C LEU A 8 -10.30 -5.17 13.94
N PHE A 9 -10.44 -4.28 14.93
CA PHE A 9 -9.54 -4.14 16.06
C PHE A 9 -9.67 -5.29 17.04
N LEU A 10 -8.62 -6.08 17.19
CA LEU A 10 -8.50 -7.07 18.24
C LEU A 10 -7.86 -6.39 19.45
N HIS A 11 -8.57 -6.37 20.58
CA HIS A 11 -8.04 -5.90 21.85
C HIS A 11 -7.92 -7.09 22.79
N GLU A 12 -6.71 -7.37 23.28
CA GLU A 12 -6.47 -8.40 24.29
C GLU A 12 -5.81 -7.77 25.52
N ARG A 13 -6.53 -7.75 26.65
CA ARG A 13 -6.02 -7.28 27.97
C ARG A 13 -5.30 -5.91 27.95
N GLY A 14 -5.77 -4.98 27.12
CA GLY A 14 -5.19 -3.64 26.98
C GLY A 14 -4.18 -3.50 25.83
N THR A 15 -3.84 -4.59 25.14
CA THR A 15 -3.03 -4.56 23.92
C THR A 15 -3.93 -4.44 22.70
N HIS A 16 -3.72 -3.38 21.91
CA HIS A 16 -4.36 -3.18 20.62
C HIS A 16 -3.56 -3.90 19.53
N VAL A 17 -4.16 -4.93 18.92
CA VAL A 17 -3.56 -5.62 17.78
C VAL A 17 -4.04 -4.94 16.50
N HIS A 18 -3.08 -4.32 15.84
CA HIS A 18 -3.24 -3.68 14.55
C HIS A 18 -3.65 -4.67 13.47
N HIS A 19 -4.61 -4.30 12.61
CA HIS A 19 -5.09 -5.19 11.54
C HIS A 19 -4.05 -5.39 10.42
N LEU A 20 -2.97 -4.60 10.41
CA LEU A 20 -1.77 -4.88 9.60
C LEU A 20 -1.24 -6.30 9.83
N ASN A 21 -1.38 -6.84 11.04
CA ASN A 21 -0.93 -8.19 11.35
C ASN A 21 -1.74 -9.25 10.58
N TYR A 22 -3.03 -9.02 10.33
CA TYR A 22 -3.83 -9.91 9.49
C TYR A 22 -3.30 -9.93 8.07
N GLY A 23 -2.90 -8.77 7.56
CA GLY A 23 -2.23 -8.66 6.26
C GLY A 23 -0.95 -9.49 6.20
N ILE A 24 -0.10 -9.39 7.22
CA ILE A 24 1.15 -10.17 7.33
C ILE A 24 0.85 -11.68 7.33
N PHE A 25 -0.14 -12.15 8.11
CA PHE A 25 -0.50 -13.56 8.13
C PHE A 25 -1.04 -14.06 6.79
N ILE A 26 -1.86 -13.25 6.09
CA ILE A 26 -2.33 -13.58 4.75
C ILE A 26 -1.16 -13.69 3.77
N LEU A 27 -0.21 -12.75 3.82
CA LEU A 27 0.98 -12.77 2.97
C LEU A 27 1.88 -13.97 3.27
N ALA A 28 2.09 -14.29 4.54
CA ALA A 28 2.83 -15.48 4.96
C ALA A 28 2.16 -16.76 4.48
N LEU A 29 0.83 -16.86 4.56
CA LEU A 29 0.06 -17.99 4.04
C LEU A 29 0.21 -18.11 2.52
N VAL A 30 0.07 -17.01 1.77
CA VAL A 30 0.29 -17.01 0.31
C VAL A 30 1.70 -17.48 -0.02
N GLY A 31 2.72 -16.96 0.67
CA GLY A 31 4.11 -17.39 0.52
C GLY A 31 4.28 -18.89 0.80
N ALA A 32 3.73 -19.38 1.92
CA ALA A 32 3.77 -20.79 2.27
C ALA A 32 3.11 -21.68 1.19
N LEU A 33 1.95 -21.27 0.64
CA LEU A 33 1.29 -22.01 -0.43
C LEU A 33 2.18 -22.11 -1.68
N PHE A 34 2.90 -21.05 -2.05
CA PHE A 34 3.82 -21.09 -3.20
C PHE A 34 5.10 -21.89 -2.93
N ILE A 35 5.53 -22.03 -1.67
CA ILE A 35 6.71 -22.83 -1.27
C ILE A 35 6.37 -24.32 -1.22
N PHE A 36 5.26 -24.68 -0.57
CA PHE A 36 4.94 -26.07 -0.26
C PHE A 36 4.06 -26.78 -1.29
N VAL A 37 3.26 -26.04 -2.08
CA VAL A 37 2.41 -26.66 -3.11
C VAL A 37 3.19 -26.80 -4.41
N HIS A 38 3.52 -28.05 -4.75
CA HIS A 38 4.19 -28.36 -6.02
C HIS A 38 3.21 -28.17 -7.20
N ARG A 39 3.54 -27.28 -8.14
CA ARG A 39 2.71 -26.91 -9.31
C ARG A 39 1.26 -26.53 -8.94
N PRO A 40 1.05 -25.36 -8.29
CA PRO A 40 -0.29 -24.91 -7.92
C PRO A 40 -1.16 -24.73 -9.15
N SER A 41 -2.41 -25.19 -9.06
CA SER A 41 -3.42 -25.06 -10.13
C SER A 41 -3.72 -23.59 -10.43
N ASP A 42 -4.22 -23.30 -11.64
CA ASP A 42 -4.56 -21.93 -12.04
C ASP A 42 -5.62 -21.29 -11.14
N ARG A 43 -6.57 -22.10 -10.63
CA ARG A 43 -7.57 -21.62 -9.66
C ARG A 43 -6.90 -21.19 -8.36
N LEU A 44 -5.96 -21.98 -7.84
CA LEU A 44 -5.22 -21.63 -6.63
C LEU A 44 -4.36 -20.38 -6.85
N ARG A 45 -3.67 -20.27 -8.00
CA ARG A 45 -2.88 -19.07 -8.34
C ARG A 45 -3.71 -17.80 -8.35
N LYS A 46 -4.89 -17.84 -8.99
CA LYS A 46 -5.82 -16.69 -9.03
C LYS A 46 -6.32 -16.32 -7.63
N PHE A 47 -6.67 -17.32 -6.82
CA PHE A 47 -7.09 -17.09 -5.45
C PHE A 47 -5.96 -16.49 -4.58
N CYS A 48 -4.75 -17.03 -4.69
CA CYS A 48 -3.58 -16.48 -4.01
C CYS A 48 -3.26 -15.05 -4.48
N ALA A 49 -3.48 -14.71 -5.75
CA ALA A 49 -3.29 -13.34 -6.24
C ALA A 49 -4.28 -12.35 -5.59
N LEU A 50 -5.54 -12.76 -5.40
CA LEU A 50 -6.53 -11.95 -4.66
C LEU A 50 -6.14 -11.79 -3.19
N LEU A 51 -5.81 -12.90 -2.52
CA LEU A 51 -5.35 -12.88 -1.13
C LEU A 51 -4.09 -12.02 -0.95
N TYR A 52 -3.15 -12.11 -1.87
CA TYR A 52 -1.95 -11.29 -1.88
C TYR A 52 -2.30 -9.81 -1.94
N GLY A 53 -3.21 -9.41 -2.84
CA GLY A 53 -3.71 -8.03 -2.92
C GLY A 53 -4.34 -7.54 -1.61
N PHE A 54 -5.21 -8.36 -1.00
CA PHE A 54 -5.81 -8.04 0.32
C PHE A 54 -4.75 -7.94 1.42
N GLY A 55 -3.80 -8.87 1.47
CA GLY A 55 -2.72 -8.87 2.45
C GLY A 55 -1.84 -7.63 2.34
N MET A 56 -1.48 -7.23 1.11
CA MET A 56 -0.73 -6.01 0.86
C MET A 56 -1.51 -4.75 1.27
N ALA A 57 -2.80 -4.66 0.94
CA ALA A 57 -3.63 -3.53 1.34
C ALA A 57 -3.74 -3.39 2.86
N LEU A 58 -4.03 -4.49 3.57
CA LEU A 58 -4.14 -4.51 5.03
C LEU A 58 -2.80 -4.22 5.72
N THR A 59 -1.67 -4.61 5.13
CA THR A 59 -0.36 -4.41 5.77
C THR A 59 0.13 -2.98 5.63
N PHE A 60 -0.10 -2.36 4.47
CA PHE A 60 0.49 -1.06 4.12
C PHE A 60 -0.39 0.15 4.44
N ASP A 61 -1.68 -0.03 4.74
CA ASP A 61 -2.56 1.06 5.18
C ASP A 61 -2.13 1.68 6.53
N GLU A 62 -1.44 0.89 7.36
CA GLU A 62 -0.87 1.26 8.64
C GLU A 62 0.68 1.29 8.63
N PHE A 63 1.30 1.37 7.44
CA PHE A 63 2.76 1.30 7.27
C PHE A 63 3.54 2.31 8.12
N GLY A 64 2.98 3.50 8.40
CA GLY A 64 3.63 4.48 9.27
C GLY A 64 4.01 3.91 10.65
N MET A 65 3.20 3.00 11.20
CA MET A 65 3.49 2.38 12.49
C MET A 65 4.68 1.42 12.46
N TRP A 66 5.11 0.93 11.29
CA TRP A 66 6.40 0.22 11.16
C TRP A 66 7.59 1.13 11.44
N LEU A 67 7.45 2.43 11.15
CA LEU A 67 8.51 3.42 11.31
C LEU A 67 8.45 4.10 12.69
N HIS A 68 7.24 4.46 13.14
CA HIS A 68 7.01 5.16 14.40
C HIS A 68 5.87 4.51 15.17
N LEU A 69 6.25 3.57 16.04
CA LEU A 69 5.33 2.92 16.97
C LEU A 69 4.75 3.98 17.94
N GLY A 70 3.43 4.13 17.96
CA GLY A 70 2.74 5.09 18.84
C GLY A 70 2.58 6.52 18.29
N GLY A 71 2.89 6.76 17.01
CA GLY A 71 2.52 8.02 16.35
C GLY A 71 1.02 8.11 16.05
N SER A 72 0.57 9.28 15.60
CA SER A 72 -0.81 9.52 15.13
C SER A 72 -1.29 8.43 14.17
N TYR A 73 -2.58 8.07 14.20
CA TYR A 73 -3.17 7.12 13.23
C TYR A 73 -2.99 7.57 11.78
N TRP A 74 -3.02 8.88 11.52
CA TRP A 74 -2.93 9.46 10.17
C TRP A 74 -1.50 9.79 9.76
N GLN A 75 -0.59 8.82 9.88
CA GLN A 75 0.79 9.04 9.48
C GLN A 75 0.89 9.21 7.97
N ARG A 76 1.56 10.28 7.54
CA ARG A 76 1.84 10.51 6.12
C ARG A 76 2.63 9.37 5.48
N GLY A 77 3.47 8.68 6.26
CA GLY A 77 4.20 7.50 5.81
C GLY A 77 3.29 6.38 5.29
N SER A 78 2.12 6.17 5.91
CA SER A 78 1.14 5.19 5.42
C SER A 78 0.59 5.55 4.05
N PHE A 79 0.21 6.82 3.85
CA PHE A 79 -0.29 7.29 2.56
C PHE A 79 0.77 7.17 1.47
N ASP A 80 1.99 7.60 1.76
CA ASP A 80 3.10 7.51 0.81
C ASP A 80 3.36 6.04 0.43
N ALA A 81 3.31 5.12 1.39
CA ALA A 81 3.49 3.70 1.15
C ALA A 81 2.39 3.10 0.26
N VAL A 82 1.12 3.44 0.50
CA VAL A 82 0.00 3.00 -0.36
C VAL A 82 0.14 3.54 -1.78
N ILE A 83 0.53 4.82 -1.94
CA ILE A 83 0.75 5.42 -3.27
C ILE A 83 1.88 4.69 -4.01
N VAL A 84 2.98 4.41 -3.32
CA VAL A 84 4.11 3.68 -3.90
C VAL A 84 3.69 2.27 -4.32
N LEU A 85 2.99 1.57 -3.43
CA LEU A 85 2.52 0.22 -3.69
C LEU A 85 1.60 0.13 -4.92
N LEU A 86 0.59 1.02 -4.99
CA LEU A 86 -0.33 1.07 -6.13
C LEU A 86 0.39 1.46 -7.43
N SER A 87 1.39 2.35 -7.35
CA SER A 87 2.20 2.73 -8.51
C SER A 87 3.01 1.55 -9.03
N VAL A 88 3.62 0.75 -8.14
CA VAL A 88 4.36 -0.46 -8.52
C VAL A 88 3.42 -1.50 -9.13
N PHE A 89 2.25 -1.75 -8.54
CA PHE A 89 1.27 -2.67 -9.11
C PHE A 89 0.72 -2.20 -10.45
N GLY A 90 0.42 -0.91 -10.58
CA GLY A 90 0.05 -0.32 -11.87
C GLY A 90 1.15 -0.56 -12.90
N TRP A 91 2.40 -0.27 -12.56
CA TRP A 91 3.51 -0.46 -13.49
C TRP A 91 3.65 -1.93 -13.93
N ILE A 92 3.62 -2.88 -12.98
CA ILE A 92 3.67 -4.32 -13.29
C ILE A 92 2.49 -4.75 -14.16
N ALA A 93 1.28 -4.26 -13.88
CA ALA A 93 0.07 -4.62 -14.61
C ALA A 93 0.08 -4.13 -16.07
N PHE A 94 0.71 -2.98 -16.33
CA PHE A 94 0.83 -2.39 -17.68
C PHE A 94 2.16 -2.71 -18.37
N LEU A 95 3.08 -3.42 -17.72
CA LEU A 95 4.33 -3.83 -18.32
C LEU A 95 4.09 -4.88 -19.43
N PRO A 96 4.76 -4.75 -20.59
CA PRO A 96 4.65 -5.77 -21.64
C PRO A 96 5.19 -7.11 -21.14
N LYS A 97 4.48 -8.21 -21.45
CA LYS A 97 4.89 -9.57 -21.07
C LYS A 97 6.28 -9.90 -21.64
N MET A 98 7.17 -10.40 -20.77
CA MET A 98 8.58 -10.72 -21.09
C MET A 98 8.76 -11.67 -22.28
N GLU A 99 7.81 -12.60 -22.50
CA GLU A 99 7.86 -13.58 -23.60
C GLU A 99 7.69 -12.97 -25.01
N ARG A 100 7.37 -11.67 -25.12
CA ARG A 100 7.10 -10.96 -26.38
C ARG A 100 7.98 -9.73 -26.60
N LEU A 101 9.13 -9.63 -25.93
CA LEU A 101 10.06 -8.51 -26.02
C LEU A 101 10.72 -8.39 -27.41
N ARG A 102 9.96 -7.91 -28.39
CA ARG A 102 10.45 -7.41 -29.69
C ARG A 102 10.88 -5.94 -29.54
N THR A 103 11.78 -5.46 -30.40
CA THR A 103 12.40 -4.12 -30.38
C THR A 103 11.42 -2.94 -30.21
N HIS A 104 10.15 -3.11 -30.61
CA HIS A 104 9.10 -2.09 -30.49
C HIS A 104 8.56 -1.89 -29.05
N HIS A 105 8.82 -2.79 -28.10
CA HIS A 105 8.32 -2.66 -26.72
C HIS A 105 9.20 -1.75 -25.84
N TRP A 106 10.43 -1.44 -26.25
CA TRP A 106 11.29 -0.48 -25.56
C TRP A 106 10.65 0.91 -25.50
N ALA A 107 9.93 1.31 -26.55
CA ALA A 107 9.15 2.55 -26.55
C ALA A 107 8.04 2.54 -25.48
N THR A 108 7.33 1.42 -25.32
CA THR A 108 6.28 1.28 -24.31
C THR A 108 6.85 1.27 -22.89
N ILE A 109 7.97 0.58 -22.67
CA ILE A 109 8.67 0.58 -21.37
C ILE A 109 9.18 1.99 -21.05
N ALA A 110 9.80 2.68 -22.02
CA ALA A 110 10.28 4.05 -21.83
C ALA A 110 9.12 5.02 -21.56
N ALA A 111 8.01 4.90 -22.30
CA ALA A 111 6.83 5.75 -22.10
C ALA A 111 6.17 5.52 -20.73
N THR A 112 6.03 4.27 -20.30
CA THR A 112 5.47 3.95 -18.97
C THR A 112 6.40 4.39 -17.84
N ALA A 113 7.72 4.19 -17.98
CA ALA A 113 8.69 4.71 -17.01
C ALA A 113 8.67 6.24 -16.93
N LEU A 114 8.60 6.93 -18.08
CA LEU A 114 8.46 8.39 -18.13
C LEU A 114 7.17 8.85 -17.46
N ALA A 115 6.04 8.19 -17.72
CA ALA A 115 4.76 8.51 -17.09
C ALA A 115 4.83 8.37 -15.56
N VAL A 116 5.48 7.31 -15.06
CA VAL A 116 5.72 7.11 -13.61
C VAL A 116 6.58 8.24 -13.05
N ILE A 117 7.69 8.59 -13.70
CA ILE A 117 8.59 9.68 -13.26
C ILE A 117 7.84 11.01 -13.21
N VAL A 118 7.08 11.34 -14.26
CA VAL A 118 6.27 12.56 -14.33
C VAL A 118 5.22 12.58 -13.23
N PHE A 119 4.50 11.47 -13.02
CA PHE A 119 3.51 11.35 -11.94
C PHE A 119 4.12 11.65 -10.58
N TYR A 120 5.26 11.04 -10.23
CA TYR A 120 5.94 11.31 -8.96
C TYR A 120 6.43 12.76 -8.87
N GLY A 121 7.00 13.30 -9.95
CA GLY A 121 7.41 14.72 -10.00
C GLY A 121 6.25 15.67 -9.70
N LEU A 122 5.08 15.43 -10.32
CA LEU A 122 3.86 16.20 -10.08
C LEU A 122 3.31 15.98 -8.66
N LEU A 123 3.31 14.75 -8.17
CA LEU A 123 2.83 14.39 -6.83
C LEU A 123 3.64 15.12 -5.75
N PHE A 124 4.98 15.05 -5.82
CA PHE A 124 5.85 15.73 -4.85
C PHE A 124 5.76 17.25 -4.97
N SER A 125 5.64 17.78 -6.18
CA SER A 125 5.45 19.21 -6.41
C SER A 125 4.12 19.70 -5.82
N SER A 126 3.05 18.96 -6.05
CA SER A 126 1.72 19.22 -5.48
C SER A 126 1.75 19.14 -3.96
N ALA A 127 2.33 18.08 -3.39
CA ALA A 127 2.42 17.89 -1.95
C ALA A 127 3.24 19.00 -1.27
N LYS A 128 4.33 19.46 -1.90
CA LYS A 128 5.12 20.60 -1.42
C LYS A 128 4.32 21.91 -1.48
N SER A 129 3.54 22.10 -2.54
CA SER A 129 2.66 23.27 -2.71
C SER A 129 1.55 23.32 -1.66
N ILE A 130 0.87 22.19 -1.45
CA ILE A 130 -0.18 22.04 -0.42
C ILE A 130 0.42 22.22 0.97
N GLY A 131 1.58 21.60 1.26
CA GLY A 131 2.26 21.75 2.54
C GLY A 131 2.63 23.20 2.85
N ARG A 132 3.06 23.98 1.84
CA ARG A 132 3.33 25.41 2.02
C ARG A 132 2.08 26.24 2.28
N ARG A 133 0.96 25.90 1.64
CA ARG A 133 -0.28 26.69 1.69
C ARG A 133 -1.18 26.35 2.89
N PHE A 134 -1.22 25.08 3.28
CA PHE A 134 -2.11 24.57 4.31
C PHE A 134 -1.38 23.97 5.51
N GLY A 135 -0.06 23.74 5.43
CA GLY A 135 0.73 23.17 6.52
C GLY A 135 0.57 23.88 7.86
N PRO A 136 0.67 25.23 7.92
CA PRO A 136 0.50 25.96 9.18
C PRO A 136 -0.89 25.74 9.80
N ARG A 137 -1.96 25.83 8.99
CA ARG A 137 -3.33 25.55 9.45
C ARG A 137 -3.52 24.11 9.93
N LEU A 138 -2.90 23.13 9.26
CA LEU A 138 -3.00 21.72 9.66
C LEU A 138 -2.29 21.46 10.98
N GLN A 139 -1.12 22.07 11.19
CA GLN A 139 -0.40 22.00 12.47
C GLN A 139 -1.18 22.64 13.62
N ASP A 140 -1.84 23.78 13.37
CA ASP A 140 -2.71 24.42 14.36
C ASP A 140 -3.91 23.55 14.73
N ILE A 141 -4.52 22.87 13.75
CA ILE A 141 -5.65 21.94 13.99
C ILE A 141 -5.18 20.70 14.76
N GLU A 142 -4.00 20.16 14.45
CA GLU A 142 -3.44 19.01 15.16
C GLU A 142 -3.06 19.36 16.60
N ALA A 143 -2.46 20.54 16.83
CA ALA A 143 -2.12 21.04 18.16
C ALA A 143 -3.35 21.40 19.02
N SER A 144 -4.48 21.75 18.39
CA SER A 144 -5.75 22.05 19.07
C SER A 144 -6.71 20.86 19.13
N GLY A 145 -6.31 19.70 18.60
CA GLY A 145 -7.09 18.47 18.64
C GLY A 145 -7.15 17.86 20.06
N PRO A 146 -8.21 17.09 20.38
CA PRO A 146 -8.27 16.33 21.63
C PRO A 146 -7.14 15.28 21.68
N GLN A 147 -6.43 15.23 22.81
CA GLN A 147 -5.39 14.23 23.10
C GLN A 147 -6.00 12.87 23.47
#